data_AF-A0A7C4Y5J0-F1
#
_entry.id   AF-A0A7C4Y5J0-F1
#
_cell.length_a   1.000
_cell.length_b   1.000
_cell.length_c   1.000
_cell.angle_alpha   90.00
_cell.angle_beta   90.00
_cell.angle_gamma   90.00
#
_symmetry.space_group_name_H-M   'P 1'
#
loop_
_entity.id
_entity.type
_entity.pdbx_description
1 polymer ?
#
loop_
_entity_poly.entity_id
_entity_poly.type
_entity_poly.pdbx_seq_one_letter_code
_entity_poly.pdbx_strand_id
1 'polypeptide(L)'
;MSVKSKVSAAIYKYNMIEKGEIIAVAFSGGKDSVFLTDILKERRDIKEIFPIHIDNGFGEKRDEIENFLKLNFKRYHIETIEIEKEFKKKVRQSVIFAHGKEGKGYLRLHTKME
;
A
#
# COMPACT_ATOMS: atom_id res chain seq x y z
N MET A 1 -21.44 1.76 -20.30
CA MET A 1 -20.03 1.28 -20.19
C MET A 1 -19.81 0.64 -18.83
N SER A 2 -19.24 -0.56 -18.80
CA SER A 2 -18.85 -1.25 -17.55
C SER A 2 -17.61 -0.61 -16.92
N VAL A 3 -17.37 -0.86 -15.62
CA VAL A 3 -16.16 -0.38 -14.93
C VAL A 3 -14.89 -0.91 -15.63
N LYS A 4 -14.87 -2.19 -16.00
CA LYS A 4 -13.77 -2.81 -16.76
C LYS A 4 -13.48 -2.07 -18.08
N SER A 5 -14.52 -1.70 -18.82
CA SER A 5 -14.34 -0.95 -20.08
C SER A 5 -13.74 0.44 -19.87
N LYS A 6 -14.07 1.12 -18.76
CA LYS A 6 -13.47 2.42 -18.41
C LYS A 6 -12.00 2.28 -18.05
N VAL A 7 -11.64 1.25 -17.28
CA VAL A 7 -10.23 0.96 -16.92
C VAL A 7 -9.41 0.68 -18.18
N SER A 8 -9.89 -0.20 -19.07
CA SER A 8 -9.22 -0.48 -20.34
C SER A 8 -9.07 0.78 -21.19
N ALA A 9 -10.12 1.59 -21.33
CA ALA A 9 -10.05 2.84 -22.08
C ALA A 9 -9.00 3.81 -21.51
N ALA A 10 -8.87 3.91 -20.19
CA ALA A 10 -7.85 4.73 -19.54
C ALA A 10 -6.42 4.22 -19.83
N ILE A 11 -6.20 2.90 -19.68
CA ILE A 11 -4.89 2.28 -19.96
C ILE A 11 -4.44 2.57 -21.39
N TYR A 12 -5.33 2.40 -22.38
CA TYR A 12 -5.03 2.70 -23.78
C TYR A 12 -4.84 4.20 -24.03
N LYS A 13 -5.73 5.06 -23.50
CA LYS A 13 -5.69 6.51 -23.72
C LYS A 13 -4.37 7.13 -23.23
N TYR A 14 -3.86 6.64 -22.11
CA TYR A 14 -2.65 7.18 -21.47
C TYR A 14 -1.41 6.33 -21.69
N ASN A 15 -1.47 5.30 -22.55
CA ASN A 15 -0.38 4.37 -22.82
C ASN A 15 0.29 3.84 -21.53
N MET A 16 -0.52 3.41 -20.56
CA MET A 16 -0.04 3.07 -19.22
C MET A 16 0.69 1.73 -19.15
N ILE A 17 0.44 0.84 -20.11
CA ILE A 17 0.92 -0.54 -20.12
C ILE A 17 1.31 -0.91 -21.55
N GLU A 18 2.49 -1.51 -21.69
CA GLU A 18 2.99 -2.10 -22.92
C GLU A 18 2.86 -3.63 -22.90
N LYS A 19 2.82 -4.22 -24.10
CA LYS A 19 2.64 -5.66 -24.23
C LYS A 19 3.87 -6.42 -23.73
N GLY A 20 3.64 -7.36 -22.82
CA GLY A 20 4.67 -8.24 -22.26
C GLY A 20 5.30 -7.72 -20.98
N GLU A 21 4.83 -6.61 -20.43
CA GLU A 21 5.33 -6.03 -19.19
C GLU A 21 4.93 -6.84 -17.95
N ILE A 22 5.76 -6.71 -16.91
CA ILE A 22 5.47 -7.16 -15.55
C ILE A 22 5.03 -5.93 -14.77
N ILE A 23 3.81 -5.96 -14.23
CA ILE A 23 3.22 -4.80 -13.56
C ILE A 23 3.27 -5.01 -12.05
N ALA A 24 4.00 -4.12 -11.36
CA ALA A 24 3.97 -4.05 -9.91
C ALA A 24 2.71 -3.32 -9.44
N VAL A 25 1.99 -3.90 -8.47
CA VAL A 25 0.75 -3.31 -7.93
C VAL A 25 0.90 -3.09 -6.43
N ALA A 26 0.72 -1.84 -5.99
CA ALA A 26 0.60 -1.54 -4.57
C ALA A 26 -0.71 -2.17 -4.03
N PHE A 27 -0.57 -3.18 -3.18
CA PHE A 27 -1.68 -4.01 -2.71
C PHE A 27 -1.92 -3.78 -1.22
N SER A 28 -2.98 -3.04 -0.88
CA SER A 28 -3.32 -2.75 0.52
C SER A 28 -4.21 -3.81 1.18
N GLY A 29 -4.71 -4.78 0.41
CA GLY A 29 -5.76 -5.70 0.87
C GLY A 29 -7.17 -5.08 0.86
N GLY A 30 -7.30 -3.80 0.52
CA GLY A 30 -8.58 -3.13 0.35
C GLY A 30 -9.32 -3.56 -0.92
N LYS A 31 -10.62 -3.28 -0.96
CA LYS A 31 -11.49 -3.63 -2.11
C LYS A 31 -10.98 -3.04 -3.42
N ASP A 32 -10.45 -1.82 -3.40
CA ASP A 32 -9.95 -1.15 -4.60
C ASP A 32 -8.71 -1.83 -5.17
N SER A 33 -7.71 -2.15 -4.35
CA SER A 33 -6.51 -2.86 -4.81
C SER A 33 -6.82 -4.29 -5.25
N VAL A 34 -7.72 -4.98 -4.54
CA VAL A 34 -8.18 -6.32 -4.92
C VAL A 34 -8.88 -6.27 -6.28
N PHE A 35 -9.83 -5.35 -6.46
CA PHE A 35 -10.59 -5.21 -7.69
C PHE A 35 -9.74 -4.76 -8.87
N LEU A 36 -8.84 -3.79 -8.67
CA LEU A 36 -7.89 -3.36 -9.69
C LEU A 36 -7.04 -4.55 -10.16
N THR A 37 -6.52 -5.33 -9.21
CA THR A 37 -5.67 -6.48 -9.52
C THR A 37 -6.44 -7.56 -10.28
N ASP A 38 -7.69 -7.82 -9.91
CA ASP A 38 -8.58 -8.76 -10.62
C ASP A 38 -8.81 -8.33 -12.08
N ILE A 39 -9.09 -7.05 -12.32
CA ILE A 39 -9.23 -6.51 -13.68
C ILE A 39 -7.92 -6.66 -14.47
N LEU A 40 -6.78 -6.33 -13.87
CA LEU A 40 -5.49 -6.42 -14.55
C LEU A 40 -5.11 -7.87 -14.89
N LYS A 41 -5.50 -8.86 -14.06
CA LYS A 41 -5.27 -10.29 -14.33
C LYS A 41 -6.01 -10.80 -15.57
N GLU A 42 -7.13 -10.20 -15.94
CA GLU A 42 -7.89 -10.58 -17.14
C GLU A 42 -7.27 -10.08 -18.45
N ARG A 43 -6.29 -9.16 -18.36
CA ARG A 43 -5.64 -8.57 -19.53
C ARG A 43 -4.59 -9.51 -20.12
N ARG A 44 -4.61 -9.65 -21.45
CA ARG A 44 -3.71 -10.56 -22.20
C ARG A 44 -2.39 -9.90 -22.63
N ASP A 45 -2.34 -8.58 -22.61
CA ASP A 45 -1.15 -7.79 -22.91
C ASP A 45 -0.17 -7.72 -21.73
N ILE A 46 -0.60 -8.08 -20.52
CA ILE A 46 0.26 -8.15 -19.34
C ILE A 46 0.87 -9.54 -19.22
N LYS A 47 2.18 -9.62 -18.99
CA LYS A 47 2.89 -10.89 -18.77
C LYS A 47 2.67 -11.43 -17.36
N GLU A 48 2.78 -10.57 -16.36
CA GLU A 48 2.68 -10.94 -14.96
C GLU A 48 2.23 -9.74 -14.10
N ILE A 49 1.43 -10.02 -13.07
CA ILE A 49 1.12 -9.05 -12.01
C ILE A 49 1.92 -9.43 -10.77
N PHE A 50 2.67 -8.46 -10.24
CA PHE A 50 3.51 -8.60 -9.05
C PHE A 50 3.00 -7.69 -7.92
N PRO A 51 2.11 -8.19 -7.05
CA PRO A 51 1.60 -7.40 -5.94
C PRO A 51 2.68 -7.19 -4.87
N ILE A 52 2.72 -5.95 -4.36
CA ILE A 52 3.60 -5.50 -3.30
C ILE A 52 2.71 -4.96 -2.18
N HIS A 53 2.74 -5.63 -1.02
CA HIS A 53 2.08 -5.17 0.19
C HIS A 53 3.09 -4.53 1.13
N ILE A 54 2.72 -3.40 1.73
CA ILE A 54 3.50 -2.73 2.77
C ILE A 54 2.69 -2.81 4.06
N ASP A 55 3.15 -3.64 4.99
CA ASP A 55 2.60 -3.77 6.32
C ASP A 55 3.22 -2.69 7.22
N ASN A 56 2.37 -1.77 7.69
CA ASN A 56 2.79 -0.63 8.49
C ASN A 56 2.93 -0.93 10.00
N GLY A 57 2.67 -2.18 10.41
CA GLY A 57 2.76 -2.61 11.81
C GLY A 57 1.57 -2.17 12.69
N PHE A 58 0.49 -1.62 12.12
CA PHE A 58 -0.68 -1.13 12.85
C PHE A 58 -1.85 -2.12 12.94
N GLY A 59 -1.54 -3.42 13.10
CA GLY A 59 -2.58 -4.44 13.27
C GLY A 59 -3.37 -4.75 11.99
N GLU A 60 -2.76 -4.56 10.82
CA GLU A 60 -3.32 -5.06 9.57
C GLU A 60 -3.39 -6.60 9.62
N LYS A 61 -4.38 -7.18 8.91
CA LYS A 61 -4.58 -8.63 8.80
C LYS A 61 -3.53 -9.25 7.87
N ARG A 62 -2.26 -9.11 8.23
CA ARG A 62 -1.12 -9.55 7.43
C ARG A 62 -1.27 -11.00 6.98
N ASP A 63 -1.65 -11.89 7.88
CA ASP A 63 -1.81 -13.32 7.57
C ASP A 63 -2.90 -13.55 6.51
N GLU A 64 -4.01 -12.79 6.54
CA GLU A 64 -5.06 -12.89 5.54
C GLU A 64 -4.57 -12.37 4.18
N ILE A 65 -3.80 -11.27 4.17
CA ILE A 65 -3.21 -10.70 2.96
C ILE A 65 -2.18 -11.67 2.37
N GLU A 66 -1.27 -12.20 3.18
CA GLU A 66 -0.25 -13.15 2.75
C GLU A 66 -0.89 -14.42 2.18
N ASN A 67 -1.91 -14.97 2.84
CA ASN A 67 -2.66 -16.12 2.33
C ASN A 67 -3.35 -15.80 1.00
N PHE A 68 -4.00 -14.65 0.89
CA PHE A 68 -4.61 -14.23 -0.38
C PHE A 68 -3.58 -14.13 -1.50
N LEU A 69 -2.43 -13.50 -1.23
CA LEU A 69 -1.37 -13.30 -2.22
C LEU A 69 -0.76 -14.65 -2.66
N LYS A 70 -0.49 -15.53 -1.70
CA LYS A 70 0.06 -16.88 -1.94
C LYS A 70 -0.85 -17.76 -2.80
N LEU A 71 -2.18 -17.63 -2.64
CA LEU A 71 -3.15 -18.39 -3.41
C LEU A 71 -3.36 -17.84 -4.83
N ASN A 72 -3.15 -16.54 -5.04
CA ASN A 72 -3.59 -15.85 -6.26
C ASN A 72 -2.46 -15.43 -7.21
N PHE A 73 -1.20 -15.43 -6.76
CA PHE A 73 -0.06 -14.92 -7.52
C PHE A 73 1.14 -15.86 -7.41
N LYS A 74 1.89 -15.99 -8.51
CA LYS A 74 3.12 -16.79 -8.55
C LYS A 74 4.26 -16.12 -7.77
N ARG A 75 4.28 -14.79 -7.79
CA ARG A 75 5.28 -13.95 -7.13
C ARG A 75 4.56 -12.80 -6.46
N TYR A 76 5.00 -12.44 -5.26
CA TYR A 76 4.53 -11.29 -4.51
C TYR A 76 5.63 -10.83 -3.55
N HIS A 77 5.53 -9.60 -3.04
CA HIS A 77 6.40 -9.07 -1.99
C HIS A 77 5.57 -8.54 -0.84
N ILE A 78 6.01 -8.80 0.39
CA ILE A 78 5.48 -8.17 1.59
C ILE A 78 6.66 -7.51 2.31
N GLU A 79 6.60 -6.19 2.43
CA GLU A 79 7.56 -5.41 3.22
C GLU A 79 6.90 -4.99 4.53
N THR A 80 7.59 -5.16 5.66
CA THR A 80 7.11 -4.65 6.95
C THR A 80 7.89 -3.40 7.32
N ILE A 81 7.18 -2.30 7.53
CA ILE A 81 7.75 -1.03 7.98
C ILE A 81 7.21 -0.73 9.37
N GLU A 82 8.09 -0.66 10.35
CA GLU A 82 7.75 -0.29 11.72
C GLU A 82 7.65 1.25 11.83
N ILE A 83 6.55 1.80 11.32
CA ILE A 83 6.34 3.26 11.26
C ILE A 83 6.46 3.91 12.64
N GLU A 84 6.01 3.25 13.71
CA GLU A 84 6.16 3.77 15.07
C GLU A 84 7.63 3.99 15.48
N LYS A 85 8.53 3.09 15.11
CA LYS A 85 9.96 3.21 15.46
C LYS A 85 10.61 4.34 14.67
N GLU A 86 10.29 4.45 13.39
CA GLU A 86 10.75 5.53 12.52
C GLU A 86 10.22 6.90 12.97
N PHE A 87 8.95 6.98 13.36
CA PHE A 87 8.35 8.21 13.87
C PHE A 87 8.98 8.61 15.21
N LYS A 88 9.16 7.70 16.16
CA LYS A 88 9.83 7.97 17.45
C LYS A 88 11.27 8.47 17.25
N LYS A 89 11.99 7.95 16.25
CA LYS A 89 13.35 8.39 15.90
C LYS A 89 13.38 9.83 15.40
N LYS A 90 12.44 10.20 14.51
CA LYS A 90 12.30 11.57 14.00
C LYS A 90 11.80 12.56 15.05
N VAL A 91 10.84 12.15 15.88
CA VAL A 91 10.31 12.99 16.98
C VAL A 91 11.37 13.25 18.05
N ARG A 92 12.23 12.28 18.37
CA ARG A 92 13.39 12.51 19.28
C ARG A 92 14.37 13.54 18.74
N GLN A 93 14.49 13.69 17.43
CA GLN A 93 15.38 14.70 16.83
C GLN A 93 14.75 16.11 16.80
N SER A 94 13.43 16.23 16.88
CA SER A 94 12.71 17.51 16.71
C SER A 94 12.02 18.04 17.97
N VAL A 95 11.90 17.26 19.04
CA VAL A 95 11.17 17.66 20.25
C VAL A 95 12.12 17.92 21.42
N ILE A 96 12.22 19.19 21.82
CA ILE A 96 12.97 19.62 23.01
C ILE A 96 12.14 19.45 24.31
N PHE A 97 10.79 19.38 24.25
CA PHE A 97 9.95 19.02 25.40
C PHE A 97 8.61 18.36 24.98
N ALA A 98 8.24 17.27 25.64
CA ALA A 98 6.89 16.68 25.58
C ALA A 98 6.31 16.59 26.99
N HIS A 99 5.13 17.17 27.22
CA HIS A 99 4.34 16.95 28.43
C HIS A 99 3.08 16.16 28.06
N GLY A 100 2.84 15.03 28.75
CA GLY A 100 1.62 14.24 28.64
C GLY A 100 0.81 14.32 29.94
N LYS A 101 -0.51 14.41 29.83
CA LYS A 101 -1.42 14.04 30.93
C LYS A 101 -1.98 12.65 30.60
N GLU A 102 -1.83 11.71 31.53
CA GLU A 102 -2.38 10.37 31.40
C GLU A 102 -3.90 10.41 31.23
N GLY A 103 -4.43 9.63 30.28
CA GLY A 103 -5.86 9.37 30.13
C GLY A 103 -6.55 9.91 28.87
N LYS A 104 -5.89 10.69 28.01
CA LYS A 104 -6.43 11.07 26.68
C LYS A 104 -5.33 10.94 25.63
N GLY A 105 -5.46 9.95 24.75
CA GLY A 105 -4.43 9.45 23.83
C GLY A 105 -3.97 10.39 22.70
N TYR A 106 -3.51 11.61 23.02
CA TYR A 106 -2.80 12.45 22.06
C TYR A 106 -1.62 13.18 22.73
N LEU A 107 -0.44 13.04 22.14
CA LEU A 107 0.76 13.80 22.49
C LEU A 107 0.69 15.16 21.78
N ARG A 108 0.76 16.28 22.51
CA ARG A 108 0.86 17.61 21.89
C ARG A 108 2.32 17.96 21.66
N LEU A 109 2.74 17.97 20.40
CA LEU A 109 4.08 18.40 20.00
C LEU A 109 4.07 19.89 19.70
N HIS A 110 4.90 20.66 20.40
CA HIS A 110 5.16 22.06 20.09
C HIS A 110 6.48 22.14 19.33
N THR A 111 6.42 22.49 18.05
CA THR A 111 7.61 22.89 17.28
C THR A 111 7.88 24.37 17.57
N LYS A 112 9.11 24.69 17.99
CA LYS A 112 9.61 26.07 17.92
C LYS A 112 9.79 26.39 16.44
N MET A 113 9.01 27.33 15.91
CA MET A 113 9.38 28.01 14.67
C MET A 113 10.30 29.15 15.06
N GLU A 114 11.51 29.17 14.52
CA GLU A 114 12.38 30.36 14.48
C GLU A 114 11.79 31.40 13.52
#